data_AF-A0A0C3QG57-F1
#
_entry.id   AF-A0A0C3QG57-F1
#
_cell.length_a   1.000
_cell.length_b   1.000
_cell.length_c   1.000
_cell.angle_alpha   90.00
_cell.angle_beta   90.00
_cell.angle_gamma   90.00
#
_symmetry.space_group_name_H-M   'P 1'
#
loop_
_entity.id
_entity.type
_entity.pdbx_description
1 polymer ?
#
loop_
_entity_poly.entity_id
_entity_poly.type
_entity_poly.pdbx_seq_one_letter_code
_entity_poly.pdbx_strand_id
1 'polypeptide(L)'
;RIYTLFEAYQKLRPSASYDNADRVHALLSAIEEHGVPGTYLDFLYVDEAQDNLIIDAALLKSLCPNPHGLFFAGDTAQTISVGSAFRFNELKAFLYRLEREDANVKRKSRRPVDPRFFQLATNYRSHSGIVNAAALLVRLIDSYFQHSIDSLTPEVSLV
;
A
#
# COMPACT_ATOMS: atom_id res chain seq x y z
N ARG A 1 17.27 -9.58 17.67
CA ARG A 1 18.25 -10.07 16.68
C ARG A 1 18.16 -9.29 15.36
N ILE A 2 16.97 -9.13 14.74
CA ILE A 2 16.84 -8.26 13.55
C ILE A 2 17.02 -6.78 13.91
N TYR A 3 16.35 -6.29 14.95
CA TYR A 3 16.47 -4.88 15.39
C TYR A 3 17.92 -4.49 15.74
N THR A 4 18.67 -5.37 16.39
CA THR A 4 20.09 -5.14 16.69
C THR A 4 20.97 -5.06 15.44
N LEU A 5 20.62 -5.79 14.36
CA LEU A 5 21.30 -5.66 13.06
C LEU A 5 20.96 -4.33 12.39
N PHE A 6 19.71 -3.90 12.48
CA PHE A 6 19.28 -2.58 12.01
C PHE A 6 20.04 -1.45 12.73
N GLU A 7 20.16 -1.51 14.05
CA GLU A 7 20.94 -0.53 14.82
C GLU A 7 22.42 -0.51 14.45
N ALA A 8 23.01 -1.68 14.19
CA ALA A 8 24.39 -1.78 13.73
C ALA A 8 24.55 -1.20 12.31
N TYR A 9 23.60 -1.47 11.41
CA TYR A 9 23.55 -0.89 10.06
C TYR A 9 23.45 0.63 10.11
N GLN A 10 22.53 1.18 10.91
CA GLN A 10 22.34 2.62 11.08
C GLN A 10 23.64 3.33 11.54
N LYS A 11 24.46 2.67 12.36
CA LYS A 11 25.76 3.22 12.82
C LYS A 11 26.85 3.19 11.74
N LEU A 12 26.80 2.23 10.83
CA LEU A 12 27.77 2.06 9.73
C LEU A 12 27.38 2.82 8.47
N ARG A 13 26.13 3.24 8.39
CA ARG A 13 25.55 3.92 7.24
C ARG A 13 26.14 5.33 7.08
N PRO A 14 26.56 5.74 5.86
CA PRO A 14 27.00 7.11 5.61
C PRO A 14 25.90 8.13 5.90
N SER A 15 26.24 9.27 6.51
CA SER A 15 25.27 10.32 6.88
C SER A 15 24.50 10.92 5.70
N ALA A 16 25.02 10.80 4.48
CA ALA A 16 24.36 11.27 3.26
C ALA A 16 23.45 10.22 2.59
N SER A 17 23.45 8.98 3.08
CA SER A 17 22.59 7.94 2.53
C SER A 17 21.22 8.01 3.19
N TYR A 18 20.20 8.11 2.35
CA TYR A 18 18.79 8.27 2.72
C TYR A 18 17.97 7.40 1.79
N ASP A 19 17.04 6.61 2.32
CA ASP A 19 16.16 5.77 1.53
C ASP A 19 14.72 6.29 1.53
N ASN A 20 13.86 5.63 0.75
CA ASN A 20 12.46 6.05 0.64
C ASN A 20 11.72 5.92 1.98
N ALA A 21 12.03 4.92 2.81
CA ALA A 21 11.38 4.74 4.10
C ALA A 21 11.79 5.85 5.08
N ASP A 22 13.08 6.22 5.13
CA ASP A 22 13.57 7.34 5.92
C ASP A 22 12.87 8.65 5.52
N ARG A 23 12.61 8.82 4.21
CA ARG A 23 11.82 9.94 3.66
C ARG A 23 10.47 10.07 4.28
N VAL A 24 9.73 8.99 4.26
CA VAL A 24 8.36 8.97 4.73
C VAL A 24 8.34 9.16 6.25
N HIS A 25 9.26 8.54 6.98
CA HIS A 25 9.39 8.75 8.42
C HIS A 25 9.67 10.20 8.78
N ALA A 26 10.60 10.88 8.08
CA ALA A 26 10.89 12.28 8.35
C ALA A 26 9.68 13.19 8.07
N LEU A 27 8.93 12.93 6.98
CA LEU A 27 7.71 13.67 6.66
C LEU A 27 6.61 13.44 7.69
N LEU A 28 6.42 12.20 8.14
CA LEU A 28 5.46 11.88 9.19
C LEU A 28 5.79 12.59 10.50
N SER A 29 7.06 12.56 10.93
CA SER A 29 7.50 13.30 12.12
C SER A 29 7.27 14.81 11.98
N ALA A 30 7.55 15.38 10.80
CA ALA A 30 7.32 16.79 10.55
C ALA A 30 5.83 17.15 10.60
N ILE A 31 4.94 16.31 10.06
CA ILE A 31 3.49 16.48 10.13
C ILE A 31 2.98 16.32 11.57
N GLU A 32 3.54 15.40 12.35
CA GLU A 32 3.17 15.23 13.75
C GLU A 32 3.55 16.46 14.59
N GLU A 33 4.73 17.04 14.34
CA GLU A 33 5.23 18.20 15.08
C GLU A 33 4.57 19.52 14.64
N HIS A 34 4.41 19.73 13.34
CA HIS A 34 4.00 21.04 12.77
C HIS A 34 2.58 21.04 12.19
N GLY A 35 1.94 19.88 12.10
CA GLY A 35 0.71 19.69 11.33
C GLY A 35 0.95 19.60 9.83
N VAL A 36 -0.12 19.28 9.09
CA VAL A 36 -0.10 19.32 7.62
C VAL A 36 -0.09 20.79 7.17
N PRO A 37 0.89 21.21 6.35
CA PRO A 37 0.89 22.57 5.82
C PRO A 37 -0.28 22.79 4.87
N GLY A 38 -0.98 23.91 5.02
CA GLY A 38 -2.11 24.28 4.16
C GLY A 38 -3.41 23.58 4.55
N THR A 39 -4.17 23.14 3.53
CA THR A 39 -5.49 22.52 3.73
C THR A 39 -5.39 21.01 3.52
N TYR A 40 -6.12 20.26 4.34
CA TYR A 40 -6.27 18.82 4.15
C TYR A 40 -6.94 18.48 2.82
N LEU A 41 -6.65 17.28 2.33
CA LEU A 41 -7.32 16.72 1.17
C LEU A 41 -8.60 16.03 1.59
N ASP A 42 -9.69 16.30 0.88
CA ASP A 42 -10.98 15.62 1.11
C ASP A 42 -10.98 14.20 0.51
N PHE A 43 -10.32 14.03 -0.64
CA PHE A 43 -10.21 12.77 -1.36
C PHE A 43 -8.81 12.63 -1.99
N LEU A 44 -8.28 11.41 -1.95
CA LEU A 44 -6.96 11.06 -2.47
C LEU A 44 -7.04 9.66 -3.10
N TYR A 45 -6.72 9.63 -4.40
CA TYR A 45 -6.72 8.43 -5.23
C TYR A 45 -5.28 8.09 -5.57
N VAL A 46 -4.88 6.85 -5.27
CA VAL A 46 -3.53 6.33 -5.49
C VAL A 46 -3.63 5.26 -6.56
N ASP A 47 -2.98 5.51 -7.68
CA ASP A 47 -2.77 4.50 -8.73
C ASP A 47 -1.43 3.79 -8.49
N GLU A 48 -1.28 2.60 -9.07
CA GLU A 48 -0.08 1.76 -8.93
C GLU A 48 0.37 1.56 -7.47
N ALA A 49 -0.60 1.33 -6.58
CA ALA A 49 -0.36 1.22 -5.13
C ALA A 49 0.67 0.14 -4.76
N GLN A 50 0.85 -0.88 -5.61
CA GLN A 50 1.83 -1.95 -5.41
C GLN A 50 3.29 -1.48 -5.43
N ASP A 51 3.58 -0.35 -6.09
CA ASP A 51 4.95 0.17 -6.17
C ASP A 51 5.34 1.04 -4.97
N ASN A 52 4.38 1.33 -4.08
CA ASN A 52 4.59 2.09 -2.85
C ASN A 52 4.95 1.20 -1.67
N LEU A 53 5.66 1.76 -0.69
CA LEU A 53 5.85 1.13 0.60
C LEU A 53 4.56 1.22 1.43
N ILE A 54 4.30 0.25 2.30
CA ILE A 54 3.13 0.29 3.19
C ILE A 54 3.11 1.57 4.07
N ILE A 55 4.29 2.09 4.44
CA ILE A 55 4.40 3.32 5.23
C ILE A 55 3.92 4.56 4.47
N ASP A 56 3.98 4.57 3.13
CA ASP A 56 3.43 5.67 2.32
C ASP A 56 1.94 5.85 2.57
N ALA A 57 1.21 4.75 2.81
CA ALA A 57 -0.22 4.81 3.13
C ALA A 57 -0.50 5.58 4.44
N ALA A 58 0.42 5.56 5.42
CA ALA A 58 0.27 6.36 6.64
C ALA A 58 0.43 7.85 6.36
N LEU A 59 1.41 8.20 5.53
CA LEU A 59 1.62 9.59 5.09
C LEU A 59 0.40 10.09 4.30
N LEU A 60 -0.10 9.31 3.34
CA LEU A 60 -1.27 9.69 2.56
C LEU A 60 -2.53 9.81 3.44
N LYS A 61 -2.68 8.95 4.46
CA LYS A 61 -3.76 9.07 5.44
C LYS A 61 -3.67 10.33 6.31
N SER A 62 -2.47 10.78 6.67
CA SER A 62 -2.32 12.01 7.47
C SER A 62 -2.70 13.26 6.68
N LEU A 63 -2.52 13.25 5.35
CA LEU A 63 -2.95 14.31 4.45
C LEU A 63 -4.47 14.31 4.18
N CYS A 64 -5.13 13.16 4.35
CA CYS A 64 -6.56 12.95 4.06
C CYS A 64 -7.32 12.44 5.32
N PRO A 65 -7.79 13.35 6.20
CA PRO A 65 -8.47 12.98 7.44
C PRO A 65 -9.84 12.33 7.18
N ASN A 66 -10.47 12.60 6.03
CA ASN A 66 -11.73 11.97 5.64
C ASN A 66 -11.59 10.43 5.64
N PRO A 67 -12.36 9.69 6.46
CA PRO A 67 -12.27 8.23 6.52
C PRO A 67 -12.81 7.53 5.25
N HIS A 68 -13.55 8.25 4.41
CA HIS A 68 -14.01 7.78 3.10
C HIS A 68 -13.21 8.37 1.93
N GLY A 69 -12.15 9.13 2.23
CA GLY A 69 -11.42 9.91 1.23
C GLY A 69 -10.33 9.14 0.48
N LEU A 70 -9.92 7.97 0.97
CA LEU A 70 -8.81 7.22 0.38
C LEU A 70 -9.28 6.11 -0.56
N PHE A 71 -8.64 6.04 -1.73
CA PHE A 71 -8.81 4.96 -2.69
C PHE A 71 -7.46 4.53 -3.25
N PHE A 72 -7.18 3.23 -3.23
CA PHE A 72 -5.94 2.65 -3.76
C PHE A 72 -6.29 1.64 -4.86
N ALA A 73 -5.66 1.78 -6.01
CA ALA A 73 -5.75 0.86 -7.14
C ALA A 73 -4.35 0.35 -7.50
N GLY A 74 -4.30 -0.84 -8.10
CA GLY A 74 -3.05 -1.47 -8.50
C GLY A 74 -3.20 -2.96 -8.78
N ASP A 75 -2.10 -3.59 -9.18
CA ASP A 75 -2.00 -5.03 -9.44
C ASP A 75 -0.66 -5.58 -8.95
N THR A 76 -0.69 -6.47 -7.95
CA THR A 76 0.55 -7.04 -7.38
C THR A 76 1.32 -7.90 -8.36
N ALA A 77 0.67 -8.48 -9.38
CA ALA A 77 1.37 -9.23 -10.43
C ALA A 77 2.20 -8.32 -11.36
N GLN A 78 1.99 -7.00 -11.29
CA GLN A 78 2.67 -5.98 -12.08
C GLN A 78 3.69 -5.16 -11.25
N THR A 79 4.03 -5.58 -10.04
CA THR A 79 5.01 -4.88 -9.19
C THR A 79 6.37 -4.78 -9.90
N ILE A 80 6.87 -3.55 -10.10
CA ILE A 80 8.20 -3.28 -10.68
C ILE A 80 9.17 -2.67 -9.66
N SER A 81 8.66 -2.21 -8.51
CA SER A 81 9.45 -1.64 -7.42
C SER A 81 10.27 -2.71 -6.69
N VAL A 82 11.59 -2.73 -6.95
CA VAL A 82 12.52 -3.67 -6.31
C VAL A 82 12.56 -3.42 -4.80
N GLY A 83 12.22 -4.44 -4.01
CA GLY A 83 12.21 -4.37 -2.55
C GLY A 83 10.85 -4.00 -1.95
N SER A 84 9.82 -3.75 -2.76
CA SER A 84 8.43 -3.68 -2.30
C SER A 84 7.85 -5.09 -2.20
N ALA A 85 7.52 -5.54 -0.99
CA ALA A 85 6.73 -6.76 -0.75
C ALA A 85 5.25 -6.41 -0.53
N PHE A 86 4.75 -5.44 -1.31
CA PHE A 86 3.39 -4.93 -1.14
C PHE A 86 2.35 -6.03 -1.38
N ARG A 87 1.34 -6.06 -0.51
CA ARG A 87 0.11 -6.82 -0.71
C ARG A 87 -1.10 -5.99 -0.30
N PHE A 88 -2.18 -6.09 -1.05
CA PHE A 88 -3.46 -5.44 -0.71
C PHE A 88 -3.99 -5.91 0.65
N ASN A 89 -3.77 -7.18 1.01
CA ASN A 89 -4.13 -7.67 2.33
C ASN A 89 -3.33 -6.98 3.45
N GLU A 90 -2.05 -6.69 3.21
CA GLU A 90 -1.21 -5.95 4.17
C GLU A 90 -1.61 -4.49 4.26
N LEU A 91 -1.84 -3.82 3.12
CA LEU A 91 -2.35 -2.46 3.07
C LEU A 91 -3.69 -2.35 3.81
N LYS A 92 -4.62 -3.26 3.55
CA LYS A 92 -5.94 -3.31 4.21
C LYS A 92 -5.79 -3.49 5.71
N ALA A 93 -4.94 -4.43 6.16
CA ALA A 93 -4.69 -4.64 7.59
C ALA A 93 -4.02 -3.43 8.24
N PHE A 94 -3.13 -2.74 7.53
CA PHE A 94 -2.45 -1.54 7.99
C PHE A 94 -3.43 -0.36 8.15
N LEU A 95 -4.21 -0.05 7.11
CA LEU A 95 -5.24 0.99 7.15
C LEU A 95 -6.30 0.69 8.21
N TYR A 96 -6.68 -0.59 8.36
CA TYR A 96 -7.56 -1.03 9.44
C TYR A 96 -6.98 -0.60 10.79
N ARG A 97 -5.70 -0.90 11.08
CA ARG A 97 -5.07 -0.51 12.36
C ARG A 97 -5.02 1.00 12.54
N LEU A 98 -4.58 1.76 11.52
CA LEU A 98 -4.53 3.22 11.58
C LEU A 98 -5.88 3.84 11.92
N GLU A 99 -6.96 3.32 11.34
CA GLU A 99 -8.32 3.78 11.63
C GLU A 99 -8.73 3.59 13.09
N ARG A 100 -8.26 2.53 13.76
CA ARG A 100 -8.55 2.30 15.20
C ARG A 100 -7.67 3.19 16.08
N GLU A 101 -6.51 3.57 15.57
CA GLU A 101 -5.60 4.48 16.26
C GLU A 101 -6.05 5.94 16.18
N ASP A 102 -6.93 6.28 15.23
CA ASP A 102 -7.50 7.62 15.05
C ASP A 102 -8.15 8.17 16.33
N ALA A 103 -7.82 9.42 16.66
CA ALA A 103 -8.26 10.05 17.90
C ALA A 103 -9.79 10.16 18.02
N ASN A 104 -10.51 10.38 16.91
CA ASN A 104 -11.96 10.48 16.93
C ASN A 104 -12.62 9.11 17.15
N VAL A 105 -12.00 8.04 16.63
CA VAL A 105 -12.44 6.66 16.88
C VAL A 105 -12.18 6.28 18.34
N LYS A 106 -10.97 6.52 18.86
CA LYS A 106 -10.63 6.24 20.27
C LYS A 106 -11.53 6.98 21.26
N ARG A 107 -11.82 8.26 20.98
CA ARG A 107 -12.71 9.10 21.79
C ARG A 107 -14.20 8.76 21.60
N LYS A 108 -14.53 7.83 20.70
CA LYS A 108 -15.91 7.45 20.33
C LYS A 108 -16.73 8.61 19.75
N SER A 109 -16.08 9.67 19.27
CA SER A 109 -16.76 10.77 18.56
C SER A 109 -17.16 10.37 17.14
N ARG A 110 -16.53 9.33 16.58
CA ARG A 110 -16.82 8.77 15.26
C ARG A 110 -16.73 7.25 15.29
N ARG A 111 -17.59 6.56 14.52
CA ARG A 111 -17.46 5.11 14.32
C ARG A 111 -16.28 4.80 13.38
N PRO A 112 -15.53 3.71 13.61
CA PRO A 112 -14.48 3.28 12.69
C PRO A 112 -15.08 2.90 11.32
N VAL A 113 -14.33 3.19 10.26
CA VAL A 113 -14.66 2.86 8.87
C VAL A 113 -13.68 1.81 8.36
N ASP A 114 -14.18 0.65 7.99
CA ASP A 114 -13.32 -0.45 7.56
C ASP A 114 -12.89 -0.30 6.11
N PRO A 115 -11.59 -0.50 5.82
CA PRO A 115 -11.11 -0.50 4.44
C PRO A 115 -11.79 -1.65 3.68
N ARG A 116 -12.38 -1.31 2.55
CA ARG A 116 -13.03 -2.27 1.65
C ARG A 116 -12.06 -2.65 0.53
N PHE A 117 -12.19 -3.88 0.07
CA PHE A 117 -11.42 -4.42 -1.03
C PHE A 117 -12.37 -5.08 -2.02
N PHE A 118 -12.15 -4.85 -3.31
CA PHE A 118 -12.87 -5.47 -4.41
C PHE A 118 -11.89 -5.69 -5.56
N GLN A 119 -12.26 -6.58 -6.49
CA GLN A 119 -11.43 -6.96 -7.62
C GLN A 119 -12.15 -6.63 -8.92
N LEU A 120 -11.39 -6.24 -9.94
CA LEU A 120 -11.86 -6.08 -11.30
C LEU A 120 -11.24 -7.21 -12.14
N ALA A 121 -12.03 -8.22 -12.47
CA ALA A 121 -11.56 -9.43 -13.17
C ALA A 121 -11.88 -9.43 -14.67
N THR A 122 -12.35 -8.30 -15.23
CA THR A 122 -12.74 -8.22 -16.64
C THR A 122 -11.67 -7.47 -17.42
N ASN A 123 -11.05 -8.15 -18.39
CA ASN A 123 -10.08 -7.57 -19.28
C ASN A 123 -10.76 -7.03 -20.54
N TYR A 124 -10.64 -5.73 -20.77
CA TYR A 124 -11.18 -5.03 -21.93
C TYR A 124 -10.12 -4.68 -22.98
N ARG A 125 -8.85 -5.05 -22.74
CA ARG A 125 -7.70 -4.61 -23.54
C ARG A 125 -7.19 -5.68 -24.49
N SER A 126 -7.15 -6.92 -24.02
CA SER A 126 -6.46 -8.03 -24.69
C SER A 126 -7.42 -9.18 -24.95
N HIS A 127 -7.28 -9.84 -26.11
CA HIS A 127 -8.07 -11.01 -26.44
C HIS A 127 -7.77 -12.21 -25.52
N SER A 128 -8.69 -13.18 -25.51
CA SER A 128 -8.65 -14.35 -24.61
C SER A 128 -7.33 -15.14 -24.62
N GLY A 129 -6.65 -15.24 -25.76
CA GLY A 129 -5.36 -15.94 -25.87
C GLY A 129 -4.26 -15.32 -25.00
N ILE A 130 -4.13 -13.98 -25.03
CA ILE A 130 -3.15 -13.26 -24.20
C ILE A 130 -3.54 -13.35 -22.72
N VAL A 131 -4.81 -13.15 -22.40
CA VAL A 131 -5.31 -13.21 -21.01
C VAL A 131 -5.08 -14.59 -20.40
N ASN A 132 -5.35 -15.67 -21.15
CA ASN A 132 -5.12 -17.03 -20.69
C ASN A 132 -3.62 -17.33 -20.46
N ALA A 133 -2.75 -16.84 -21.34
CA ALA A 133 -1.31 -16.99 -21.19
C ALA A 133 -0.79 -16.26 -19.94
N ALA A 134 -1.22 -15.02 -19.71
CA ALA A 134 -0.87 -14.25 -18.52
C ALA A 134 -1.40 -14.94 -17.25
N ALA A 135 -2.64 -15.40 -17.25
CA ALA A 135 -3.25 -16.12 -16.13
C ALA A 135 -2.48 -17.40 -15.76
N LEU A 136 -1.94 -18.13 -16.76
CA LEU A 136 -1.09 -19.28 -16.51
C LEU A 136 0.19 -18.88 -15.76
N LEU A 137 0.88 -17.82 -16.20
CA LEU A 137 2.10 -17.34 -15.56
C LEU A 137 1.85 -16.89 -14.12
N VAL A 138 0.78 -16.11 -13.89
CA VAL A 138 0.39 -15.67 -12.54
C VAL A 138 0.12 -16.86 -11.62
N ARG A 139 -0.58 -17.90 -12.10
CA ARG A 139 -0.81 -19.13 -11.34
C ARG A 139 0.49 -19.86 -10.99
N LEU A 140 1.44 -19.91 -11.92
CA LEU A 140 2.75 -20.53 -11.65
C LEU A 140 3.49 -19.74 -10.56
N ILE A 141 3.51 -18.40 -10.66
CA ILE A 141 4.12 -17.53 -9.64
C ILE A 141 3.49 -17.78 -8.26
N ASP A 142 2.15 -17.77 -8.16
CA ASP A 142 1.44 -18.01 -6.90
C ASP A 142 1.76 -19.40 -6.32
N SER A 143 1.86 -20.43 -7.18
CA SER A 143 2.14 -21.80 -6.74
C SER A 143 3.58 -22.03 -6.26
N TYR A 144 4.58 -21.45 -6.94
CA TYR A 144 6.00 -21.67 -6.64
C TYR A 144 6.56 -20.64 -5.64
N PHE A 145 6.02 -19.42 -5.64
CA PHE A 145 6.43 -18.31 -4.79
C PHE A 145 5.25 -17.85 -3.95
N GLN A 146 4.73 -18.75 -3.12
CA GLN A 146 3.61 -18.45 -2.24
C GLN A 146 3.85 -17.16 -1.46
N HIS A 147 2.80 -16.34 -1.34
CA HIS A 147 2.83 -15.05 -0.65
C HIS A 147 3.64 -13.92 -1.32
N SER A 148 4.22 -14.14 -2.52
CA SER A 148 4.91 -13.09 -3.28
C SER A 148 3.95 -12.09 -3.96
N ILE A 149 2.73 -12.52 -4.28
CA ILE A 149 1.65 -11.71 -4.87
C ILE A 149 0.33 -11.99 -4.14
N ASP A 150 -0.69 -11.14 -4.34
CA ASP A 150 -2.05 -11.46 -3.88
C ASP A 150 -2.70 -12.51 -4.79
N SER A 151 -3.45 -13.43 -4.17
CA SER A 151 -4.28 -14.40 -4.91
C SER A 151 -5.56 -13.71 -5.37
N LEU A 152 -5.59 -13.29 -6.63
CA LEU A 152 -6.70 -12.58 -7.26
C LEU A 152 -7.52 -13.50 -8.17
N THR A 153 -8.79 -13.13 -8.40
CA THR A 153 -9.65 -13.83 -9.36
C THR A 153 -9.03 -13.72 -10.76
N PRO A 154 -8.86 -14.84 -11.50
CA PRO A 154 -8.34 -14.81 -12.86
C PRO A 154 -9.16 -13.89 -13.77
N GLU A 155 -8.47 -13.13 -14.62
CA GLU A 155 -9.12 -12.24 -15.58
C GLU A 155 -9.84 -13.01 -16.70
N VAL A 156 -10.93 -12.43 -17.20
CA VAL A 156 -11.70 -12.93 -18.35
C VAL A 156 -11.77 -11.85 -19.42
N SER A 157 -11.40 -12.19 -20.66
CA SER A 157 -11.51 -11.30 -21.82
C SER A 157 -12.96 -11.13 -22.26
N LEU A 158 -13.35 -9.89 -22.59
CA LEU A 158 -14.57 -9.59 -23.35
C LEU A 158 -14.31 -9.20 -24.82
N VAL A 159 -13.05 -9.22 -25.24
CA VAL A 159 -12.58 -8.96 -26.61
C VAL A 159 -12.21 -10.26 -27.30
#